data_AF-A0A535PRD1-F1
#
_entry.id   AF-A0A535PRD1-F1
#
_cell.length_a   1.000
_cell.length_b   1.000
_cell.length_c   1.000
_cell.angle_alpha   90.00
_cell.angle_beta   90.00
_cell.angle_gamma   90.00
#
_symmetry.space_group_name_H-M   'P 1'
#
loop_
_entity.id
_entity.type
_entity.pdbx_description
1 polymer ?
#
loop_
_entity_poly.entity_id
_entity_poly.type
_entity_poly.pdbx_seq_one_letter_code
_entity_poly.pdbx_strand_id
1 'polypeptide(L)'
;MLFQGHYEDAVDAHINAHIAALGSGDAWEVTQGLICQANGYQSLRQYHNAFQALEEALHTIGNPIDETRLRSKAHLLACWADNAIMAGEKTIAEEKLHASAEYLEQIFSGTYMLCFSQSSLLEHL
;
A
#
# COMPACT_ATOMS: atom_id res chain seq x y z
N MET A 1 17.47 1.10 11.20
CA MET A 1 16.97 -0.27 11.44
C MET A 1 16.98 -0.49 12.95
N LEU A 2 16.01 0.06 13.68
CA LEU A 2 16.11 0.30 15.14
C LEU A 2 15.37 -0.75 16.01
N PHE A 3 14.66 -1.71 15.42
CA PHE A 3 13.80 -2.64 16.16
C PHE A 3 13.94 -4.10 15.72
N GLN A 4 15.16 -4.58 15.42
CA GLN A 4 15.33 -6.01 15.15
C GLN A 4 14.99 -6.82 16.42
N GLY A 5 13.94 -7.64 16.35
CA GLY A 5 13.47 -8.49 17.45
C GLY A 5 12.48 -7.84 18.43
N HIS A 6 12.25 -6.54 18.33
CA HIS A 6 11.34 -5.76 19.18
C HIS A 6 10.09 -5.35 18.40
N TYR A 7 9.42 -6.32 17.78
CA TYR A 7 8.30 -6.04 16.89
C TYR A 7 7.08 -5.49 17.63
N GLU A 8 6.90 -5.83 18.91
CA GLU A 8 5.84 -5.26 19.76
C GLU A 8 6.07 -3.76 19.98
N ASP A 9 7.28 -3.37 20.40
CA ASP A 9 7.66 -1.96 20.59
C ASP A 9 7.53 -1.15 19.28
N ALA A 10 7.87 -1.78 18.14
CA ALA A 10 7.71 -1.16 16.83
C ALA A 10 6.23 -0.97 16.46
N VAL A 11 5.37 -1.96 16.70
CA VAL A 11 3.92 -1.85 16.49
C VAL A 11 3.35 -0.71 17.34
N ASP A 12 3.68 -0.67 18.64
CA ASP A 12 3.21 0.39 19.53
C ASP A 12 3.67 1.78 19.09
N ALA A 13 4.92 1.91 18.63
CA ALA A 13 5.42 3.16 18.06
C ALA A 13 4.63 3.58 16.80
N HIS A 14 4.30 2.62 15.94
CA HIS A 14 3.51 2.89 14.73
C HIS A 14 2.04 3.20 15.02
N ILE A 15 1.44 2.60 16.04
CA ILE A 15 0.10 2.95 16.54
C ILE A 15 0.10 4.41 17.03
N ASN A 16 1.08 4.78 17.86
CA ASN A 16 1.19 6.14 18.38
C ASN A 16 1.42 7.18 17.27
N ALA A 17 2.27 6.87 16.29
CA ALA A 17 2.48 7.72 15.12
C ALA A 17 1.20 7.86 14.28
N HIS A 18 0.46 6.77 14.08
CA HIS A 18 -0.83 6.80 13.38
C HIS A 18 -1.87 7.66 14.11
N ILE A 19 -1.98 7.55 15.44
CA ILE A 19 -2.86 8.40 16.25
C ILE A 19 -2.50 9.88 16.09
N ALA A 20 -1.21 10.21 16.06
CA ALA A 20 -0.76 11.57 15.81
C ALA A 20 -1.12 12.05 14.38
N ALA A 21 -0.96 11.19 13.38
CA ALA A 21 -1.32 11.47 11.99
C ALA A 21 -2.84 11.65 11.78
N LEU A 22 -3.69 10.94 12.53
CA LEU A 22 -5.12 11.21 12.54
C LEU A 22 -5.43 12.66 12.94
N GLY A 23 -4.59 13.25 13.80
CA GLY A 23 -4.66 14.68 14.17
C GLY A 23 -4.22 15.64 13.07
N SER A 24 -3.40 15.21 12.10
CA SER A 24 -2.99 16.04 10.95
C SER A 24 -4.05 16.04 9.83
N GLY A 25 -4.89 15.01 9.77
CA GLY A 25 -5.89 14.82 8.72
C GLY A 25 -5.29 14.43 7.37
N ASP A 26 -3.98 14.14 7.32
CA ASP A 26 -3.31 13.70 6.10
C ASP A 26 -3.51 12.19 5.90
N ALA A 27 -4.39 11.85 4.95
CA ALA A 27 -4.68 10.47 4.56
C ALA A 27 -3.42 9.69 4.14
N TRP A 28 -2.39 10.37 3.62
CA TRP A 28 -1.12 9.74 3.28
C TRP A 28 -0.37 9.26 4.52
N GLU A 29 -0.20 10.14 5.51
CA GLU A 29 0.51 9.81 6.75
C GLU A 29 -0.23 8.71 7.53
N VAL A 30 -1.57 8.80 7.58
CA VAL A 30 -2.44 7.79 8.19
C VAL A 30 -2.22 6.41 7.53
N THR A 31 -2.20 6.37 6.20
CA THR A 31 -1.96 5.15 5.41
C THR A 31 -0.58 4.57 5.68
N GLN A 32 0.48 5.39 5.69
CA GLN A 32 1.84 4.93 5.96
C GLN A 32 1.97 4.34 7.37
N GLY A 33 1.32 4.96 8.37
CA GLY A 33 1.24 4.41 9.71
C GLY A 33 0.63 3.01 9.74
N LEU A 34 -0.48 2.80 9.02
CA LEU A 34 -1.16 1.51 8.93
C LEU A 34 -0.33 0.44 8.21
N ILE A 35 0.41 0.79 7.15
CA ILE A 35 1.35 -0.12 6.48
C ILE A 35 2.43 -0.60 7.45
N CYS A 36 3.01 0.33 8.21
CA CYS A 36 4.02 -0.03 9.19
C CYS A 36 3.47 -0.93 10.31
N GLN A 37 2.25 -0.68 10.78
CA GLN A 37 1.56 -1.58 11.71
C GLN A 37 1.35 -2.97 11.10
N ALA A 38 0.87 -3.07 9.87
CA ALA A 38 0.66 -4.35 9.18
C ALA A 38 1.94 -5.18 9.08
N ASN A 39 3.08 -4.56 8.74
CA ASN A 39 4.38 -5.22 8.69
C ASN A 39 4.85 -5.69 10.09
N GLY A 40 4.56 -4.90 11.12
CA GLY A 40 4.83 -5.28 12.51
C GLY A 40 3.99 -6.49 12.94
N TYR A 41 2.69 -6.47 12.66
CA TYR A 41 1.78 -7.60 12.92
C TYR A 41 2.18 -8.85 12.15
N GLN A 42 2.59 -8.72 10.88
CA GLN A 42 3.11 -9.83 10.08
C GLN A 42 4.32 -10.49 10.75
N SER A 43 5.27 -9.67 11.23
CA SER A 43 6.48 -10.13 11.91
C SER A 43 6.17 -10.88 13.20
N LEU A 44 5.07 -10.51 13.87
CA LEU A 44 4.52 -11.18 15.06
C LEU A 44 3.59 -12.36 14.73
N ARG A 45 3.38 -12.70 13.45
CA ARG A 45 2.40 -13.69 12.96
C ARG A 45 0.95 -13.39 13.36
N GLN A 46 0.65 -12.14 13.66
CA GLN A 46 -0.70 -11.65 13.96
C GLN A 46 -1.43 -11.27 12.67
N TYR A 47 -1.60 -12.23 11.75
CA TYR A 47 -2.08 -11.95 10.39
C TYR A 47 -3.47 -11.31 10.35
N HIS A 48 -4.35 -11.64 11.31
CA HIS A 48 -5.67 -10.99 11.42
C HIS A 48 -5.55 -9.47 11.62
N ASN A 49 -4.67 -9.03 12.53
CA ASN A 49 -4.43 -7.61 12.80
C ASN A 49 -3.76 -6.94 11.59
N ALA A 50 -2.86 -7.65 10.91
CA ALA A 50 -2.26 -7.16 9.67
C ALA A 50 -3.31 -6.89 8.59
N PHE A 51 -4.27 -7.82 8.40
CA PHE A 51 -5.36 -7.63 7.44
C PHE A 51 -6.29 -6.47 7.81
N GLN A 52 -6.62 -6.31 9.09
CA GLN A 52 -7.43 -5.17 9.55
C GLN A 52 -6.75 -3.83 9.25
N ALA A 53 -5.45 -3.70 9.56
CA ALA A 53 -4.70 -2.49 9.27
C ALA A 53 -4.63 -2.18 7.76
N LEU A 54 -4.48 -3.21 6.92
CA LEU A 54 -4.45 -3.06 5.46
C LEU A 54 -5.83 -2.70 4.88
N GLU A 55 -6.91 -3.24 5.44
CA GLU A 55 -8.28 -2.88 5.06
C GLU A 55 -8.59 -1.42 5.38
N GLU A 56 -8.22 -0.97 6.59
CA GLU A 56 -8.36 0.43 6.99
C GLU A 56 -7.53 1.36 6.11
N ALA A 57 -6.31 0.95 5.74
CA ALA A 57 -5.45 1.73 4.86
C ALA A 57 -6.06 1.86 3.44
N LEU A 58 -6.61 0.77 2.89
CA LEU A 58 -7.29 0.78 1.61
C LEU A 58 -8.55 1.65 1.63
N HIS A 59 -9.31 1.63 2.73
CA HIS A 59 -10.45 2.51 2.94
C HIS A 59 -10.03 3.98 2.99
N THR A 60 -8.98 4.29 3.76
CA THR A 60 -8.44 5.64 3.94
C THR A 60 -7.98 6.29 2.64
N ILE A 61 -7.27 5.54 1.78
CA ILE A 61 -6.87 6.04 0.45
C ILE A 61 -8.08 6.34 -0.45
N GLY A 62 -9.18 5.60 -0.27
CA GLY A 62 -10.40 5.76 -1.05
C GLY A 62 -10.18 5.48 -2.54
N ASN A 63 -10.92 6.13 -3.43
CA ASN A 63 -10.72 5.96 -4.87
C ASN A 63 -9.51 6.79 -5.35
N PRO A 64 -8.60 6.18 -6.14
CA PRO A 64 -7.42 6.88 -6.62
C PRO A 64 -7.82 7.94 -7.65
N ILE A 65 -7.37 9.18 -7.42
CA ILE A 65 -7.57 10.32 -8.32
C ILE A 65 -6.27 10.77 -9.00
N ASP A 66 -5.15 10.20 -8.57
CA ASP A 66 -3.81 10.53 -9.01
C ASP A 66 -2.90 9.27 -8.98
N GLU A 67 -1.74 9.40 -9.62
CA GLU A 67 -0.74 8.34 -9.71
C GLU A 67 -0.19 7.90 -8.35
N THR A 68 -0.09 8.84 -7.40
CA THR A 68 0.45 8.56 -6.06
C THR A 68 -0.49 7.62 -5.30
N ARG A 69 -1.80 7.86 -5.38
CA ARG A 69 -2.83 6.98 -4.81
C ARG A 69 -2.93 5.65 -5.54
N LEU A 70 -2.77 5.62 -6.87
CA LEU A 70 -2.69 4.37 -7.64
C LEU A 70 -1.53 3.50 -7.15
N ARG A 71 -0.32 4.08 -7.05
CA ARG A 71 0.87 3.37 -6.54
C ARG A 71 0.66 2.82 -5.13
N SER A 72 0.00 3.62 -4.29
CA SER A 72 -0.23 3.26 -2.89
C SER A 72 -1.23 2.13 -2.74
N LYS A 73 -2.31 2.13 -3.55
CA LYS A 73 -3.22 0.98 -3.61
C LYS A 73 -2.53 -0.29 -4.09
N ALA A 74 -1.75 -0.19 -5.16
CA ALA A 74 -0.97 -1.33 -5.64
C ALA A 74 -0.06 -1.87 -4.53
N HIS A 75 0.68 -0.99 -3.86
CA HIS A 75 1.57 -1.37 -2.77
C HIS A 75 0.82 -2.03 -1.59
N LEU A 76 -0.32 -1.48 -1.16
CA LEU A 76 -1.15 -2.05 -0.10
C LEU A 76 -1.65 -3.46 -0.46
N LEU A 77 -2.08 -3.66 -1.70
CA LEU A 77 -2.54 -4.96 -2.19
C LEU A 77 -1.38 -5.97 -2.25
N ALA A 78 -0.18 -5.55 -2.62
CA ALA A 78 1.01 -6.39 -2.56
C ALA A 78 1.37 -6.76 -1.11
N CYS A 79 1.30 -5.82 -0.15
CA CYS A 79 1.49 -6.11 1.27
C CYS A 79 0.43 -7.07 1.81
N TRP A 80 -0.82 -6.96 1.36
CA TRP A 80 -1.88 -7.92 1.69
C TRP A 80 -1.54 -9.30 1.17
N ALA A 81 -1.13 -9.41 -0.10
CA ALA A 81 -0.77 -10.68 -0.69
C ALA A 81 0.38 -11.36 0.07
N ASP A 82 1.40 -10.61 0.47
CA ASP A 82 2.51 -11.15 1.25
C ASP A 82 2.06 -11.69 2.61
N ASN A 83 1.17 -10.97 3.31
CA ASN A 83 0.53 -11.46 4.53
C ASN A 83 -0.31 -12.72 4.30
N ALA A 84 -1.07 -12.78 3.20
CA ALA A 84 -1.86 -13.95 2.83
C ALA A 84 -0.99 -15.17 2.51
N ILE A 85 0.15 -15.00 1.84
CA ILE A 85 1.12 -16.08 1.61
C ILE A 85 1.63 -16.62 2.95
N MET A 86 2.03 -15.73 3.86
CA MET A 86 2.53 -16.12 5.18
C MET A 86 1.48 -16.83 6.04
N ALA A 87 0.20 -16.48 5.88
CA ALA A 87 -0.94 -17.12 6.51
C ALA A 87 -1.37 -18.45 5.84
N GLY A 88 -0.79 -18.80 4.69
CA GLY A 88 -1.17 -19.99 3.91
C GLY A 88 -2.42 -19.80 3.03
N GLU A 89 -2.91 -18.58 2.89
CA GLU A 89 -4.11 -18.21 2.12
C GLU A 89 -3.77 -17.92 0.65
N LYS A 90 -3.33 -18.95 -0.07
CA LYS A 90 -2.80 -18.80 -1.44
C LYS A 90 -3.78 -18.13 -2.42
N THR A 91 -5.07 -18.49 -2.38
CA THR A 91 -6.07 -17.91 -3.29
C THR A 91 -6.23 -16.40 -3.08
N ILE A 92 -6.22 -15.96 -1.82
CA ILE A 92 -6.31 -14.54 -1.48
C ILE A 92 -5.04 -13.82 -1.94
N ALA A 93 -3.87 -14.42 -1.75
CA ALA A 93 -2.63 -13.85 -2.25
C ALA A 93 -2.66 -13.61 -3.77
N GLU A 94 -3.12 -14.60 -4.55
CA GLU A 94 -3.23 -14.49 -6.01
C GLU A 94 -4.22 -13.38 -6.42
N GLU A 95 -5.38 -13.31 -5.77
CA GLU A 95 -6.37 -12.25 -6.00
C GLU A 95 -5.77 -10.85 -5.77
N LYS A 96 -5.06 -10.66 -4.64
CA LYS A 96 -4.50 -9.36 -4.28
C LYS A 96 -3.31 -8.98 -5.17
N LEU A 97 -2.46 -9.93 -5.56
CA LEU A 97 -1.40 -9.67 -6.54
C LEU A 97 -1.96 -9.28 -7.91
N HIS A 98 -3.04 -9.94 -8.35
CA HIS A 98 -3.69 -9.58 -9.60
C HIS A 98 -4.24 -8.16 -9.56
N ALA A 99 -5.00 -7.81 -8.51
CA ALA A 99 -5.51 -6.46 -8.32
C ALA A 99 -4.38 -5.42 -8.21
N SER A 100 -3.27 -5.76 -7.55
CA SER A 100 -2.08 -4.90 -7.51
C SER A 100 -1.52 -4.65 -8.91
N ALA A 101 -1.43 -5.68 -9.74
CA ALA A 101 -0.92 -5.57 -11.11
C ALA A 101 -1.81 -4.65 -11.96
N GLU A 102 -3.14 -4.77 -11.87
CA GLU A 102 -4.08 -3.90 -12.59
C GLU A 102 -3.87 -2.41 -12.29
N TYR A 103 -3.59 -2.05 -11.03
CA TYR A 103 -3.28 -0.67 -10.67
C TYR A 103 -1.91 -0.22 -11.21
N LEU A 104 -0.91 -1.09 -11.23
CA LEU A 104 0.40 -0.78 -11.82
C LEU A 104 0.31 -0.59 -13.33
N GLU A 105 -0.47 -1.43 -14.01
CA GLU A 105 -0.72 -1.32 -15.45
C GLU A 105 -1.37 0.01 -15.83
N GLN A 106 -2.27 0.55 -15.00
CA GLN A 106 -2.87 1.88 -15.21
C GLN A 106 -1.81 2.99 -15.19
N ILE A 107 -0.83 2.90 -14.28
CA ILE A 107 0.26 3.88 -14.20
C ILE A 107 1.11 3.83 -15.47
N PHE A 108 1.51 2.63 -15.89
CA PHE A 108 2.34 2.49 -17.09
C PHE A 108 1.58 2.84 -18.36
N SER A 109 0.31 2.45 -18.49
CA SER A 109 -0.53 2.75 -19.65
C SER A 109 -0.80 4.26 -19.79
N GLY A 110 -1.00 4.97 -18.69
CA GLY A 110 -1.10 6.43 -18.68
C GLY A 110 0.21 7.11 -19.07
N THR A 111 1.35 6.57 -18.64
CA THR A 111 2.69 7.07 -18.99
C THR A 111 2.98 6.90 -20.49
N TYR A 112 2.65 5.75 -21.07
CA TYR A 112 2.83 5.52 -22.51
C TYR A 112 1.96 6.44 -23.36
N MET A 113 0.74 6.77 -22.93
CA MET A 113 -0.15 7.66 -23.68
C MET A 113 0.38 9.11 -23.74
N LEU A 114 1.01 9.59 -22.67
CA LEU A 114 1.67 10.92 -22.63
C LEU A 114 2.97 10.96 -23.45
N CYS A 115 3.76 9.89 -23.44
CA CYS A 115 4.95 9.80 -24.29
C CYS A 115 4.60 9.77 -25.78
N PHE A 116 3.52 9.10 -26.19
CA PHE A 116 3.09 9.12 -27.59
C PHE A 116 2.51 10.48 -28.00
N SER A 117 1.84 11.23 -27.11
CA SER A 117 1.30 12.55 -27.45
C SER A 117 2.38 13.65 -27.53
N GLN A 118 3.51 13.50 -26.83
CA GLN A 118 4.65 14.42 -26.95
C GLN A 118 5.51 14.12 -28.19
N SER A 119 5.66 12.84 -28.57
CA SER A 119 6.38 12.46 -29.78
C SER A 119 5.67 12.89 -31.07
N SER A 120 4.34 12.87 -31.13
CA SER A 120 3.59 13.36 -32.30
C SER A 120 3.62 14.88 -32.49
N LEU A 121 3.95 15.64 -31.43
CA LEU A 121 4.11 17.10 -31.47
C LEU A 121 5.51 17.52 -31.96
N LEU A 122 6.50 16.63 -31.90
CA LEU A 122 7.88 16.88 -32.35
C LEU A 122 8.13 16.48 -33.82
N GLU A 123 7.23 15.72 -34.45
CA GLU A 123 7.31 15.35 -35.87
C GLU A 123 6.67 16.40 -36.82
N HIS A 124 6.22 17.54 -36.28
CA HIS A 124 5.59 18.64 -37.04
C HIS A 124 6.26 20.01 -36.84
N LEU A 125 7.52 20.03 -36.39
CA LEU A 125 8.40 21.21 -36.40
C LEU A 125 9.66 20.92 -37.23
#